data_AF-A0A938H1U2-F1
#
_entry.id   AF-A0A938H1U2-F1
#
_cell.length_a   1.000
_cell.length_b   1.000
_cell.length_c   1.000
_cell.angle_alpha   90.00
_cell.angle_beta   90.00
_cell.angle_gamma   90.00
#
_symmetry.space_group_name_H-M   'P 1'
#
loop_
_entity.id
_entity.type
_entity.pdbx_description
1 polymer ?
#
loop_
_entity_poly.entity_id
_entity_poly.type
_entity_poly.pdbx_seq_one_letter_code
_entity_poly.pdbx_strand_id
1 'polypeptide(L)'
;GRRFSYFLISLGSLALTVAMFQLTAPLRASFFPIVFTQGFVATLFFGWLPLYLPELFPTRVRATGSGISYNVGRFATAAGVLAAGAVFTALGGSYPAVGATAALIYGLGIFVIWFAPDTGQKSLDK
;
A
#
# COMPACT_ATOMS: atom_id res chain seq x y z
N GLY A 1 9.35 -7.05 -13.34
CA GLY A 1 10.30 -6.10 -12.71
C GLY A 1 9.69 -5.51 -11.44
N ARG A 2 10.52 -5.11 -10.47
CA ARG A 2 10.07 -4.66 -9.13
C ARG A 2 9.03 -3.55 -9.19
N ARG A 3 9.25 -2.54 -10.04
CA ARG A 3 8.33 -1.41 -10.26
C ARG A 3 6.97 -1.86 -10.80
N PHE A 4 6.97 -2.72 -11.82
CA PHE A 4 5.73 -3.23 -12.43
C PHE A 4 4.90 -4.07 -11.44
N SER A 5 5.55 -4.89 -10.61
CA SER A 5 4.85 -5.64 -9.57
C SER A 5 4.17 -4.72 -8.55
N TYR A 6 4.85 -3.67 -8.08
CA TYR A 6 4.25 -2.71 -7.15
C TYR A 6 3.10 -1.92 -7.80
N PHE A 7 3.25 -1.53 -9.07
CA PHE A 7 2.19 -0.87 -9.83
C PHE A 7 0.94 -1.75 -9.92
N LEU A 8 1.10 -3.03 -10.29
CA LEU A 8 -0.02 -3.98 -10.38
C LEU A 8 -0.70 -4.21 -9.02
N ILE A 9 0.08 -4.38 -7.95
CA ILE A 9 -0.47 -4.57 -6.60
C ILE A 9 -1.25 -3.32 -6.18
N SER A 10 -0.69 -2.12 -6.40
CA SER A 10 -1.35 -0.86 -6.03
C SER A 10 -2.61 -0.60 -6.85
N LEU A 11 -2.58 -0.89 -8.16
CA LEU A 11 -3.75 -0.78 -9.03
C LEU A 11 -4.85 -1.77 -8.63
N GLY A 12 -4.48 -3.01 -8.34
CA GLY A 12 -5.39 -4.06 -7.86
C GLY A 12 -6.02 -3.68 -6.52
N SER A 13 -5.22 -3.22 -5.56
CA SER A 13 -5.72 -2.73 -4.27
C SER A 13 -6.65 -1.53 -4.43
N LEU A 14 -6.30 -0.55 -5.25
CA LEU A 14 -7.17 0.62 -5.51
C LEU A 14 -8.52 0.19 -6.08
N ALA A 15 -8.51 -0.62 -7.14
CA ALA A 15 -9.74 -1.08 -7.79
C ALA A 15 -10.61 -1.91 -6.84
N LEU A 16 -10.00 -2.80 -6.06
CA LEU A 16 -10.72 -3.65 -5.09
C LEU A 16 -11.28 -2.84 -3.92
N THR A 17 -10.54 -1.87 -3.39
CA THR A 17 -11.04 -1.01 -2.31
C THR A 17 -12.18 -0.12 -2.80
N VAL A 18 -12.07 0.46 -3.99
CA VAL A 18 -13.20 1.23 -4.58
C VAL A 18 -14.41 0.33 -4.82
N ALA A 19 -14.22 -0.87 -5.39
CA ALA A 19 -15.30 -1.82 -5.60
C ALA A 19 -15.95 -2.30 -4.29
N MET A 20 -15.15 -2.48 -3.23
CA MET A 20 -15.63 -2.86 -1.90
C MET A 20 -16.53 -1.79 -1.29
N PHE A 21 -16.14 -0.51 -1.39
CA PHE A 21 -16.86 0.58 -0.72
C PHE A 21 -17.98 1.22 -1.56
N GLN A 22 -17.88 1.23 -2.89
CA GLN A 22 -18.85 1.88 -3.78
C GLN A 22 -19.83 0.91 -4.47
N LEU A 23 -19.38 -0.31 -4.79
CA LEU A 23 -20.20 -1.26 -5.57
C LEU A 23 -20.88 -2.31 -4.68
N THR A 24 -20.39 -2.49 -3.46
CA THR A 24 -20.84 -3.55 -2.56
C THR A 24 -21.41 -2.99 -1.27
N ALA A 25 -22.52 -3.55 -0.82
CA ALA A 25 -23.12 -3.22 0.47
C ALA A 25 -22.75 -4.31 1.49
N PRO A 26 -22.57 -3.95 2.78
CA PRO A 26 -22.48 -4.93 3.85
C PRO A 26 -23.66 -5.90 3.75
N LEU A 27 -23.43 -7.20 3.89
CA LEU A 27 -24.41 -8.31 3.82
C LEU A 27 -24.79 -8.83 2.41
N ARG A 28 -24.26 -8.29 1.31
CA ARG A 28 -24.41 -8.97 -0.01
C ARG A 28 -23.44 -10.15 -0.13
N ALA A 29 -23.86 -11.25 -0.74
CA ALA A 29 -23.01 -12.44 -0.95
C ALA A 29 -21.72 -12.12 -1.74
N SER A 30 -21.74 -11.08 -2.58
CA SER A 30 -20.57 -10.59 -3.32
C SER A 30 -19.52 -9.89 -2.45
N PHE A 31 -19.82 -9.54 -1.20
CA PHE A 31 -18.90 -8.85 -0.30
C PHE A 31 -17.75 -9.73 0.16
N PHE A 32 -18.03 -10.97 0.60
CA PHE A 32 -17.03 -11.90 1.10
C PHE A 32 -15.89 -12.19 0.10
N PRO A 33 -16.14 -12.52 -1.18
CA PRO A 33 -15.06 -12.75 -2.12
C PRO A 33 -14.25 -11.48 -2.40
N ILE A 34 -14.88 -10.31 -2.50
CA ILE A 34 -14.18 -9.04 -2.73
C ILE A 34 -13.25 -8.70 -1.56
N VAL A 35 -13.72 -8.86 -0.32
CA VAL A 35 -12.91 -8.65 0.88
C VAL A 35 -11.74 -9.62 0.94
N PHE A 36 -11.98 -10.90 0.63
CA PHE A 36 -10.91 -11.90 0.57
C PHE A 36 -9.85 -11.53 -0.47
N THR A 37 -10.25 -11.20 -1.69
CA THR A 37 -9.32 -10.80 -2.76
C THR A 37 -8.60 -9.49 -2.38
N GLN A 38 -9.30 -8.52 -1.81
CA GLN A 38 -8.68 -7.29 -1.32
C GLN A 38 -7.62 -7.58 -0.27
N GLY A 39 -7.92 -8.43 0.72
CA GLY A 39 -6.98 -8.84 1.75
C GLY A 39 -5.76 -9.56 1.19
N PHE A 40 -5.98 -10.47 0.23
CA PHE A 40 -4.92 -11.17 -0.47
C PHE A 40 -3.99 -10.20 -1.21
N VAL A 41 -4.54 -9.31 -2.05
CA VAL A 41 -3.76 -8.35 -2.83
C VAL A 41 -3.03 -7.36 -1.93
N ALA A 42 -3.69 -6.85 -0.88
CA ALA A 42 -3.04 -5.96 0.09
C ALA A 42 -1.87 -6.65 0.82
N THR A 43 -1.97 -7.96 1.07
CA THR A 43 -0.89 -8.72 1.70
C THR A 43 0.35 -8.86 0.82
N LEU A 44 0.19 -8.81 -0.52
CA LEU A 44 1.32 -8.85 -1.46
C LEU A 44 2.32 -7.71 -1.23
N PHE A 45 1.89 -6.56 -0.70
CA PHE A 45 2.81 -5.48 -0.31
C PHE A 45 3.84 -5.93 0.73
N PHE A 46 3.47 -6.80 1.66
CA PHE A 46 4.39 -7.34 2.67
C PHE A 46 5.40 -8.34 2.10
N GLY A 47 5.10 -8.97 0.96
CA GLY A 47 6.09 -9.78 0.23
C GLY A 47 7.03 -8.94 -0.62
N TRP A 48 6.52 -7.85 -1.20
CA TRP A 48 7.31 -6.97 -2.08
C TRP A 48 8.25 -6.05 -1.31
N LEU A 49 7.78 -5.43 -0.21
CA LEU A 49 8.52 -4.39 0.52
C LEU A 49 9.86 -4.89 1.10
N PRO A 50 9.93 -6.03 1.82
CA PRO A 50 11.18 -6.55 2.35
C PRO A 50 12.15 -7.06 1.28
N LEU A 51 11.67 -7.23 0.05
CA LEU A 51 12.48 -7.66 -1.06
C LEU A 51 13.08 -6.45 -1.81
N TYR A 52 12.31 -5.36 -1.93
CA TYR A 52 12.76 -4.12 -2.56
C TYR A 52 13.64 -3.24 -1.66
N LEU A 53 13.33 -3.13 -0.36
CA LEU A 53 14.10 -2.31 0.59
C LEU A 53 15.60 -2.67 0.62
N PRO A 54 15.98 -3.95 0.78
CA PRO A 54 17.39 -4.34 0.87
C PRO A 54 18.15 -4.13 -0.44
N GLU A 55 17.46 -4.05 -1.58
CA GLU A 55 18.07 -3.76 -2.88
C GLU A 55 18.47 -2.28 -3.01
N LEU A 56 17.88 -1.38 -2.20
CA LEU A 56 18.22 0.06 -2.20
C LEU A 56 19.50 0.38 -1.40
N PHE A 57 19.89 -0.48 -0.47
CA PHE A 57 20.97 -0.23 0.48
C PHE A 57 22.22 -1.09 0.16
N PRO A 58 23.44 -0.54 0.30
CA PRO A 58 24.66 -1.31 0.14
C PRO A 58 24.74 -2.43 1.20
N THR A 59 25.40 -3.54 0.85
CA THR A 59 25.60 -4.75 1.70
C THR A 59 25.89 -4.42 3.16
N ARG A 60 26.78 -3.46 3.39
CA ARG A 60 27.32 -3.04 4.69
C ARG A 60 26.27 -2.52 5.66
N VAL A 61 25.22 -1.84 5.16
CA VAL A 61 24.20 -1.17 5.97
C VAL A 61 22.78 -1.69 5.69
N ARG A 62 22.66 -2.78 4.93
CA ARG A 62 21.40 -3.27 4.39
C ARG A 62 20.37 -3.60 5.46
N ALA A 63 20.80 -4.31 6.51
CA ALA A 63 19.94 -4.70 7.61
C ALA A 63 19.42 -3.47 8.38
N THR A 64 20.32 -2.55 8.74
CA THR A 64 19.99 -1.32 9.47
C THR A 64 19.12 -0.37 8.64
N GLY A 65 19.48 -0.12 7.38
CA GLY A 65 18.75 0.76 6.48
C GLY A 65 17.33 0.25 6.19
N SER A 66 17.18 -1.06 5.96
CA SER A 66 15.86 -1.67 5.79
C SER A 66 15.04 -1.61 7.07
N GLY A 67 15.66 -1.89 8.22
CA GLY A 67 14.99 -1.81 9.53
C GLY A 67 14.49 -0.41 9.88
N ILE A 68 15.31 0.62 9.69
CA ILE A 68 14.91 2.02 9.91
C ILE A 68 13.75 2.39 8.97
N SER A 69 13.87 2.08 7.68
CA SER A 69 12.84 2.38 6.68
C SER A 69 11.50 1.74 7.02
N TYR A 70 11.51 0.49 7.49
CA TYR A 70 10.30 -0.23 7.89
C TYR A 70 9.64 0.38 9.13
N ASN A 71 10.43 0.79 10.13
CA ASN A 71 9.90 1.43 11.33
C ASN A 71 9.35 2.84 11.04
N VAL A 72 10.02 3.64 10.20
CA VAL A 72 9.50 4.94 9.76
C VAL A 72 8.16 4.79 9.05
N GLY A 73 8.02 3.77 8.20
CA GLY A 73 6.74 3.43 7.57
C GLY A 73 5.63 3.14 8.59
N ARG A 74 5.94 2.43 9.69
CA ARG A 74 4.98 2.15 10.77
C ARG A 74 4.54 3.42 11.50
N PHE A 75 5.45 4.37 11.75
CA PHE A 75 5.09 5.66 12.35
C PHE A 75 4.18 6.49 11.43
N ALA A 76 4.46 6.50 10.12
CA ALA A 76 3.58 7.15 9.14
C ALA A 76 2.18 6.52 9.14
N THR A 77 2.09 5.18 9.16
CA THR A 77 0.81 4.47 9.27
C THR A 77 0.08 4.82 10.56
N ALA A 78 0.79 4.85 11.70
CA ALA A 78 0.19 5.22 12.98
C ALA A 78 -0.42 6.63 12.94
N ALA A 79 0.30 7.61 12.38
CA ALA A 79 -0.22 8.96 12.18
C ALA A 79 -1.48 8.97 11.29
N GLY A 80 -1.47 8.18 10.20
CA GLY A 80 -2.65 8.03 9.32
C GLY A 80 -3.86 7.43 10.04
N VAL A 81 -3.66 6.41 10.88
CA VAL A 81 -4.73 5.79 11.68
C VAL A 81 -5.27 6.75 12.73
N LEU A 82 -4.41 7.52 13.40
CA LEU A 82 -4.84 8.55 14.34
C LEU A 82 -5.65 9.65 13.65
N ALA A 83 -5.25 10.05 12.43
CA ALA A 83 -5.99 11.02 11.63
C ALA A 83 -7.28 10.46 11.02
N ALA A 84 -7.41 9.14 10.86
CA ALA A 84 -8.56 8.52 10.21
C ALA A 84 -9.90 8.86 10.87
N GLY A 85 -9.92 8.99 12.20
CA GLY A 85 -11.12 9.43 12.93
C GLY A 85 -11.55 10.85 12.59
N ALA A 86 -10.58 11.77 12.43
CA ALA A 86 -10.85 13.15 12.01
C ALA A 86 -11.31 13.23 10.54
N VAL A 87 -10.74 12.37 9.67
CA VAL A 87 -11.19 12.25 8.28
C VAL A 87 -12.62 11.71 8.21
N PHE A 88 -12.98 10.76 9.07
CA PHE A 88 -14.34 10.21 9.16
C PHE A 88 -15.37 11.28 9.53
N THR A 89 -15.07 12.14 10.52
CA THR A 89 -15.97 13.23 10.91
C THR A 89 -16.02 14.33 9.86
N ALA A 90 -14.90 14.67 9.22
CA ALA A 90 -14.83 15.67 8.14
C ALA A 90 -15.64 15.26 6.90
N LEU A 91 -15.74 13.96 6.61
CA LEU A 91 -16.52 13.41 5.48
C LEU A 91 -17.99 13.14 5.83
N GLY A 92 -18.50 13.69 6.94
CA GLY A 92 -19.90 13.60 7.33
C GLY A 92 -20.37 12.20 7.74
N GLY A 93 -19.44 11.31 8.14
CA GLY A 93 -19.76 9.96 8.61
C GLY A 93 -20.15 8.95 7.52
N SER A 94 -19.95 9.29 6.24
CA SER A 94 -20.22 8.38 5.13
C SER A 94 -19.11 7.34 4.97
N TYR A 95 -19.41 6.08 5.35
CA TYR A 95 -18.48 4.94 5.20
C TYR A 95 -17.97 4.74 3.75
N PRO A 96 -18.81 4.83 2.70
CA PRO A 96 -18.33 4.75 1.31
C PRO A 96 -17.34 5.86 0.95
N ALA A 97 -17.59 7.09 1.39
CA ALA A 97 -16.72 8.23 1.09
C ALA A 97 -15.36 8.10 1.79
N VAL A 98 -15.36 7.64 3.04
CA VAL A 98 -14.14 7.41 3.82
C VAL A 98 -13.31 6.28 3.20
N GLY A 99 -13.95 5.18 2.81
CA GLY A 99 -13.28 4.08 2.13
C GLY A 99 -12.71 4.45 0.75
N ALA A 100 -13.45 5.24 -0.03
CA ALA A 100 -12.95 5.78 -1.30
C ALA A 100 -11.77 6.75 -1.10
N THR A 101 -11.81 7.57 -0.06
CA THR A 101 -10.71 8.46 0.31
C THR A 101 -9.48 7.67 0.74
N ALA A 102 -9.65 6.60 1.52
CA ALA A 102 -8.57 5.70 1.90
C ALA A 102 -7.93 5.00 0.69
N ALA A 103 -8.73 4.66 -0.34
CA ALA A 103 -8.22 4.07 -1.58
C ALA A 103 -7.26 5.00 -2.34
N LEU A 104 -7.34 6.31 -2.15
CA LEU A 104 -6.42 7.29 -2.77
C LEU A 104 -4.97 7.07 -2.34
N ILE A 105 -4.71 6.46 -1.19
CA ILE A 105 -3.35 6.09 -0.75
C ILE A 105 -2.70 5.12 -1.74
N TYR A 106 -3.46 4.16 -2.28
CA TYR A 106 -2.96 3.27 -3.33
C TYR A 106 -2.73 4.02 -4.64
N GLY A 107 -3.54 5.05 -4.92
CA GLY A 107 -3.35 5.95 -6.05
C GLY A 107 -2.04 6.73 -5.93
N LEU A 108 -1.76 7.29 -4.75
CA LEU A 108 -0.46 7.91 -4.46
C LEU A 108 0.69 6.92 -4.64
N GLY A 109 0.55 5.67 -4.19
CA GLY A 109 1.53 4.61 -4.44
C GLY A 109 1.82 4.42 -5.94
N ILE A 110 0.78 4.39 -6.77
CA ILE A 110 0.91 4.27 -8.24
C ILE A 110 1.74 5.42 -8.83
N PHE A 111 1.67 6.63 -8.28
CA PHE A 111 2.51 7.75 -8.74
C PHE A 111 3.93 7.68 -8.17
N VAL A 112 4.07 7.37 -6.88
CA VAL A 112 5.36 7.35 -6.18
C VAL A 112 6.32 6.29 -6.76
N ILE A 113 5.81 5.15 -7.23
CA ILE A 113 6.66 4.09 -7.79
C ILE A 113 7.43 4.50 -9.05
N TRP A 114 6.97 5.51 -9.78
CA TRP A 114 7.69 6.03 -10.96
C TRP A 114 8.96 6.78 -10.57
N PHE A 115 8.96 7.40 -9.38
CA PHE A 115 10.15 8.05 -8.82
C PHE A 115 11.10 7.05 -8.15
N ALA A 116 10.61 5.87 -7.78
CA ALA A 116 11.42 4.84 -7.13
C ALA A 116 12.46 4.29 -8.12
N PRO A 117 13.76 4.23 -7.78
CA PRO A 117 14.81 3.81 -8.71
C PRO A 117 14.67 2.33 -9.13
N ASP A 118 15.09 2.02 -10.36
CA ASP A 118 15.10 0.63 -10.84
C ASP A 118 16.30 -0.10 -10.23
N THR A 119 16.04 -1.05 -9.35
CA THR A 119 17.07 -1.84 -8.67
C THR A 119 17.61 -2.99 -9.54
N GLY A 120 17.04 -3.22 -10.73
CA GLY A 120 17.40 -4.36 -11.58
C GLY A 120 18.78 -4.33 -12.24
N GLN A 121 19.57 -3.25 -12.10
CA GLN A 121 20.82 -3.04 -12.87
C GLN A 121 22.02 -2.56 -12.02
N LYS A 122 21.90 -2.40 -10.69
CA LYS A 122 23.04 -1.97 -9.86
C LYS A 122 23.79 -3.17 -9.31
N SER A 123 25.01 -3.38 -9.80
CA SER A 123 26.03 -4.19 -9.12
C SER A 123 26.10 -3.72 -7.65
N LEU A 124 25.85 -4.63 -6.72
CA LEU A 124 25.88 -4.37 -5.28
C LEU A 124 27.31 -4.30 -4.72
N ASP A 125 28.33 -4.22 -5.59
CA ASP A 125 29.73 -4.01 -5.21
C ASP A 125 30.14 -2.55 -5.36
N LYS A 126 30.26 -1.87 -4.20
CA LYS A 126 31.42 -1.08 -3.76
C LYS A 126 31.26 -0.67 -2.30
#